data_AF-A0A841U6B8-F1
#
_entry.id   AF-A0A841U6B8-F1
#
_cell.length_a   1.000
_cell.length_b   1.000
_cell.length_c   1.000
_cell.angle_alpha   90.00
_cell.angle_beta   90.00
_cell.angle_gamma   90.00
#
_symmetry.space_group_name_H-M   'P 1'
#
loop_
_entity.id
_entity.type
_entity.pdbx_description
1 polymer ?
#
loop_
_entity_poly.entity_id
_entity_poly.type
_entity_poly.pdbx_seq_one_letter_code
_entity_poly.pdbx_strand_id
1 'polypeptide(L)'
;MRILREQTVYQLTFLPRFFPVNAYLVEEEDSLTVIDAGLPYSVKGILAAARRIGKPIARIVLTHAHGDHIGALDALKQALPEARVFISERDARLLGGDVSLDENEPSTPIRGGVPKPGAVRTKPDVLLRDGDRVGSLLAVATPGHTPGSMSFLDTRNRALIAGDAMQTRGGVAVSGQVKPWFPFPAMATWNKQAALDSVRKLKELRPSLLAVGHGRMLKNPAQAIERAIAEAERHFTEKRSEPTHASNRS
;
A
#
# COMPACT_ATOMS: atom_id res chain seq x y z
N MET A 1 -0.22 -18.65 -7.20
CA MET A 1 0.33 -17.64 -6.28
C MET A 1 1.78 -18.00 -6.01
N ARG A 2 2.69 -17.01 -5.92
CA ARG A 2 4.08 -17.23 -5.49
C ARG A 2 4.23 -16.79 -4.03
N ILE A 3 4.96 -17.55 -3.22
CA ILE A 3 5.27 -17.20 -1.83
C ILE A 3 6.78 -17.03 -1.70
N LEU A 4 7.21 -15.92 -1.10
CA LEU A 4 8.59 -15.69 -0.67
C LEU A 4 8.58 -15.33 0.81
N ARG A 5 9.58 -15.75 1.57
CA ARG A 5 9.74 -15.37 2.98
C ARG A 5 11.05 -14.63 3.14
N GLU A 6 11.00 -13.51 3.86
CA GLU A 6 12.17 -12.82 4.37
C GLU A 6 11.90 -12.36 5.80
N GLN A 7 12.76 -12.75 6.73
CA GLN A 7 12.56 -12.50 8.16
C GLN A 7 11.16 -12.97 8.62
N THR A 8 10.37 -12.09 9.24
CA THR A 8 8.99 -12.34 9.71
C THR A 8 7.94 -12.15 8.61
N VAL A 9 8.33 -11.75 7.39
CA VAL A 9 7.42 -11.31 6.34
C VAL A 9 7.34 -12.34 5.22
N TYR A 10 6.11 -12.79 4.94
CA TYR A 10 5.79 -13.66 3.82
C TYR A 10 5.08 -12.85 2.74
N GLN A 11 5.71 -12.71 1.58
CA GLN A 11 5.13 -12.08 0.41
C GLN A 11 4.27 -13.09 -0.37
N LEU A 12 2.99 -12.79 -0.54
CA LEU A 12 2.04 -13.54 -1.34
C LEU A 12 1.75 -12.79 -2.65
N THR A 13 2.37 -13.19 -3.76
CA THR A 13 2.17 -12.54 -5.06
C THR A 13 1.09 -13.24 -5.88
N PHE A 14 0.03 -12.50 -6.20
CA PHE A 14 -1.03 -12.85 -7.14
C PHE A 14 -0.73 -12.28 -8.53
N LEU A 15 -1.19 -12.95 -9.60
CA LEU A 15 -0.88 -12.63 -11.01
C LEU A 15 0.60 -12.25 -11.28
N PRO A 16 1.59 -13.04 -10.84
CA PRO A 16 3.00 -12.63 -10.84
C PRO A 16 3.61 -12.32 -12.21
N ARG A 17 2.92 -12.67 -13.31
CA ARG A 17 3.37 -12.46 -14.69
C ARG A 17 2.80 -11.19 -15.34
N PHE A 18 1.57 -10.79 -15.00
CA PHE A 18 0.85 -9.71 -15.69
C PHE A 18 0.81 -8.44 -14.83
N PHE A 19 0.09 -8.51 -13.72
CA PHE A 19 -0.10 -7.41 -12.78
C PHE A 19 0.17 -7.92 -11.36
N PRO A 20 1.44 -7.98 -10.91
CA PRO A 20 1.78 -8.60 -9.65
C PRO A 20 1.22 -7.77 -8.48
N VAL A 21 0.21 -8.30 -7.82
CA VAL A 21 -0.40 -7.73 -6.61
C VAL A 21 0.10 -8.53 -5.42
N ASN A 22 0.66 -7.84 -4.43
CA ASN A 22 1.17 -8.45 -3.22
C ASN A 22 0.21 -8.25 -2.05
N ALA A 23 -0.07 -9.34 -1.35
CA ALA A 23 -0.48 -9.32 0.05
C ALA A 23 0.67 -9.86 0.90
N TYR A 24 0.65 -9.60 2.19
CA TYR A 24 1.68 -10.06 3.11
C TYR A 24 1.08 -10.80 4.31
N LEU A 25 1.81 -11.78 4.82
CA LEU A 25 1.62 -12.28 6.19
C LEU A 25 2.83 -11.85 7.01
N VAL A 26 2.59 -11.13 8.09
CA VAL A 26 3.59 -10.84 9.12
C VAL A 26 3.38 -11.82 10.26
N GLU A 27 4.42 -12.61 10.53
CA GLU A 27 4.41 -13.64 11.55
C GLU A 27 4.72 -13.04 12.93
N GLU A 28 3.77 -13.14 13.85
CA GLU A 28 3.95 -12.88 15.28
C GLU A 28 4.24 -14.19 16.03
N GLU A 29 4.41 -14.15 17.35
CA GLU A 29 4.65 -15.33 18.19
C GLU A 29 3.54 -16.38 18.00
N ASP A 30 2.28 -16.00 18.24
CA ASP A 30 1.12 -16.93 18.22
C ASP A 30 0.12 -16.66 17.09
N SER A 31 0.33 -15.64 16.27
CA SER A 31 -0.66 -15.22 15.26
C SER A 31 -0.02 -14.66 13.99
N LEU A 32 -0.86 -14.43 12.99
CA LEU A 32 -0.53 -13.75 11.75
C LEU A 32 -1.31 -12.45 11.63
N THR A 33 -0.63 -11.44 11.10
CA THR A 33 -1.24 -10.23 10.56
C THR A 33 -1.19 -10.29 9.04
N VAL A 34 -2.34 -10.29 8.39
CA VAL A 34 -2.44 -10.09 6.94
C VAL A 34 -2.30 -8.59 6.66
N ILE A 35 -1.44 -8.20 5.72
CA ILE A 35 -1.43 -6.85 5.14
C ILE A 35 -1.91 -6.92 3.70
N ASP A 36 -2.99 -6.22 3.41
CA ASP A 36 -3.80 -6.25 2.20
C ASP A 36 -4.46 -7.61 1.89
N ALA A 37 -5.59 -7.56 1.19
CA ALA A 37 -6.42 -8.69 0.83
C ALA A 37 -6.24 -9.15 -0.63
N GLY A 38 -5.47 -8.42 -1.44
CA GLY A 38 -5.27 -8.77 -2.85
C GLY A 38 -6.59 -8.67 -3.66
N LEU A 39 -6.71 -9.52 -4.68
CA LEU A 39 -7.86 -9.57 -5.59
C LEU A 39 -8.99 -10.47 -5.04
N PRO A 40 -10.24 -10.40 -5.54
CA PRO A 40 -11.36 -11.18 -4.99
C PRO A 40 -11.14 -12.69 -4.81
N TYR A 41 -10.35 -13.31 -5.69
CA TYR A 41 -10.02 -14.74 -5.61
C TYR A 41 -8.83 -15.07 -4.69
N SER A 42 -8.18 -14.07 -4.09
CA SER A 42 -6.97 -14.23 -3.28
C SER A 42 -7.22 -14.94 -1.94
N VAL A 43 -8.46 -14.92 -1.43
CA VAL A 43 -8.86 -15.50 -0.13
C VAL A 43 -8.32 -16.92 0.08
N LYS A 44 -8.48 -17.81 -0.91
CA LYS A 44 -8.04 -19.21 -0.81
C LYS A 44 -6.52 -19.32 -0.65
N GLY A 45 -5.77 -18.47 -1.36
CA GLY A 45 -4.31 -18.44 -1.30
C GLY A 45 -3.79 -17.94 0.04
N ILE A 46 -4.39 -16.87 0.57
CA ILE A 46 -4.03 -16.28 1.87
C ILE A 46 -4.28 -17.31 3.00
N LEU A 47 -5.48 -17.90 3.05
CA LEU A 47 -5.82 -18.90 4.06
C LEU A 47 -4.95 -20.16 3.96
N ALA A 48 -4.61 -20.59 2.75
CA ALA A 48 -3.72 -21.73 2.55
C ALA A 48 -2.30 -21.44 3.03
N ALA A 49 -1.78 -20.23 2.79
CA ALA A 49 -0.47 -19.80 3.30
C ALA A 49 -0.45 -19.76 4.82
N ALA A 50 -1.48 -19.19 5.46
CA ALA A 50 -1.61 -19.18 6.92
C ALA A 50 -1.65 -20.59 7.52
N ARG A 51 -2.45 -21.50 6.94
CA ARG A 51 -2.47 -22.92 7.36
C ARG A 51 -1.11 -23.60 7.25
N ARG A 52 -0.32 -23.28 6.21
CA ARG A 52 1.03 -23.82 6.04
C ARG A 52 2.03 -23.27 7.06
N ILE A 53 1.86 -22.02 7.49
CA ILE A 53 2.65 -21.46 8.59
C ILE A 53 2.23 -22.06 9.95
N GLY A 54 0.98 -22.51 10.06
CA GLY A 54 0.46 -23.18 11.25
C GLY A 54 0.01 -22.20 12.34
N LYS A 55 -0.28 -20.94 11.99
CA LYS A 55 -0.74 -19.90 12.92
C LYS A 55 -2.06 -19.28 12.46
N PRO A 56 -2.98 -18.93 13.39
CA PRO A 56 -4.22 -18.25 13.04
C PRO A 56 -3.97 -16.82 12.56
N ILE A 57 -4.79 -16.34 11.62
CA ILE A 57 -4.84 -14.93 11.27
C ILE A 57 -5.69 -14.21 12.31
N ALA A 58 -5.09 -13.30 13.07
CA ALA A 58 -5.78 -12.52 14.09
C ALA A 58 -6.12 -11.09 13.60
N ARG A 59 -5.43 -10.61 12.58
CA ARG A 59 -5.51 -9.21 12.11
C ARG A 59 -5.45 -9.15 10.59
N ILE A 60 -6.29 -8.30 10.01
CA ILE A 60 -6.28 -7.92 8.59
C ILE A 60 -6.07 -6.41 8.54
N VAL A 61 -4.97 -5.96 7.95
CA VAL A 61 -4.58 -4.56 7.90
C VAL A 61 -4.55 -4.12 6.44
N LEU A 62 -5.20 -3.02 6.11
CA LEU A 62 -5.23 -2.48 4.76
C LEU A 62 -4.29 -1.28 4.67
N THR A 63 -3.43 -1.27 3.66
CA THR A 63 -2.56 -0.13 3.36
C THR A 63 -3.37 1.04 2.81
N HIS A 64 -4.32 0.75 1.92
CA HIS A 64 -5.21 1.72 1.30
C HIS A 64 -6.43 1.03 0.66
N ALA A 65 -7.41 1.82 0.20
CA ALA A 65 -8.70 1.32 -0.29
C ALA A 65 -8.82 1.19 -1.82
N HIS A 66 -7.79 0.69 -2.52
CA HIS A 66 -7.93 0.30 -3.93
C HIS A 66 -8.32 -1.17 -4.09
N GLY A 67 -9.08 -1.46 -5.15
CA GLY A 67 -9.73 -2.75 -5.39
C GLY A 67 -8.80 -3.97 -5.43
N ASP A 68 -7.56 -3.80 -5.85
CA ASP A 68 -6.55 -4.84 -5.85
C ASP A 68 -5.87 -5.06 -4.48
N HIS A 69 -6.11 -4.19 -3.51
CA HIS A 69 -5.67 -4.36 -2.12
C HIS A 69 -6.79 -4.80 -1.19
N ILE A 70 -8.05 -4.53 -1.53
CA ILE A 70 -9.22 -4.85 -0.69
C ILE A 70 -10.09 -5.98 -1.26
N GLY A 71 -9.77 -6.51 -2.43
CA GLY A 71 -10.66 -7.35 -3.23
C GLY A 71 -11.16 -8.60 -2.50
N ALA A 72 -10.33 -9.25 -1.68
CA ALA A 72 -10.74 -10.41 -0.88
C ALA A 72 -11.22 -10.09 0.54
N LEU A 73 -11.36 -8.80 0.91
CA LEU A 73 -11.61 -8.39 2.29
C LEU A 73 -12.88 -9.03 2.88
N ASP A 74 -14.01 -8.92 2.17
CA ASP A 74 -15.29 -9.49 2.61
C ASP A 74 -15.22 -11.01 2.80
N ALA A 75 -14.58 -11.71 1.86
CA ALA A 75 -14.42 -13.15 1.94
C ALA A 75 -13.47 -13.57 3.07
N LEU A 76 -12.41 -12.79 3.33
CA LEU A 76 -11.50 -13.02 4.45
C LEU A 76 -12.21 -12.81 5.78
N LYS A 77 -12.94 -11.71 5.96
CA LYS A 77 -13.69 -11.44 7.20
C LYS A 77 -14.77 -12.48 7.44
N GLN A 78 -15.47 -12.94 6.39
CA GLN A 78 -16.43 -14.04 6.49
C GLN A 78 -15.76 -15.35 6.96
N ALA A 79 -14.57 -15.67 6.44
CA ALA A 79 -13.84 -16.88 6.83
C ALA A 79 -13.15 -16.77 8.20
N LEU A 80 -12.91 -15.54 8.67
CA LEU A 80 -12.18 -15.21 9.89
C LEU A 80 -12.95 -14.15 10.68
N PRO A 81 -14.14 -14.49 11.22
CA PRO A 81 -15.01 -13.50 11.88
C PRO A 81 -14.32 -12.79 13.05
N GLU A 82 -13.46 -13.50 13.78
CA GLU A 82 -12.70 -12.98 14.93
C GLU A 82 -11.50 -12.12 14.54
N ALA A 83 -11.04 -12.16 13.27
CA ALA A 83 -9.90 -11.37 12.84
C ALA A 83 -10.29 -9.88 12.77
N ARG A 84 -9.57 -9.02 13.50
CA ARG A 84 -9.82 -7.58 13.51
C ARG A 84 -9.34 -6.92 12.22
N VAL A 85 -10.16 -6.04 11.65
CA VAL A 85 -9.86 -5.30 10.42
C VAL A 85 -9.39 -3.90 10.77
N PHE A 86 -8.26 -3.49 10.20
CA PHE A 86 -7.62 -2.20 10.42
C PHE A 86 -7.46 -1.48 9.08
N ILE A 87 -7.74 -0.19 9.05
CA ILE A 87 -7.43 0.72 7.95
C ILE A 87 -7.25 2.12 8.55
N SER A 88 -6.59 3.05 7.85
CA SER A 88 -6.52 4.42 8.36
C SER A 88 -7.89 5.07 8.46
N GLU A 89 -8.03 6.01 9.40
CA GLU A 89 -9.22 6.85 9.54
C GLU A 89 -9.62 7.49 8.21
N ARG A 90 -8.63 7.94 7.42
CA ARG A 90 -8.87 8.63 6.15
C ARG A 90 -9.28 7.70 5.01
N ASP A 91 -8.64 6.52 4.87
CA ASP A 91 -9.00 5.58 3.82
C ASP A 91 -10.21 4.70 4.18
N ALA A 92 -10.67 4.70 5.43
CA ALA A 92 -11.97 4.13 5.78
C ALA A 92 -13.12 4.81 5.02
N ARG A 93 -13.01 6.11 4.72
CA ARG A 93 -13.97 6.82 3.86
C ARG A 93 -13.92 6.33 2.42
N LEU A 94 -12.72 6.15 1.87
CA LEU A 94 -12.52 5.58 0.54
C LEU A 94 -13.06 4.14 0.46
N LEU A 95 -12.85 3.34 1.51
CA LEU A 95 -13.40 1.99 1.62
C LEU A 95 -14.94 1.98 1.54
N GLY A 96 -15.58 3.00 2.13
CA GLY A 96 -17.01 3.25 2.02
C GLY A 96 -17.47 3.89 0.70
N GLY A 97 -16.55 4.23 -0.20
CA GLY A 97 -16.81 4.85 -1.50
C GLY A 97 -16.97 6.37 -1.47
N ASP A 98 -16.62 7.04 -0.38
CA ASP A 98 -16.58 8.50 -0.28
C ASP A 98 -15.22 9.03 -0.77
N VAL A 99 -15.21 9.64 -1.97
CA VAL A 99 -14.02 10.23 -2.60
C VAL A 99 -13.89 11.74 -2.38
N SER A 100 -14.69 12.33 -1.49
CA SER A 100 -14.54 13.75 -1.15
C SER A 100 -13.19 14.01 -0.47
N LEU A 101 -12.66 15.21 -0.67
CA LEU A 101 -11.41 15.69 -0.06
C LEU A 101 -11.72 16.50 1.19
N ASP A 102 -10.83 16.46 2.17
CA ASP A 102 -10.88 17.37 3.31
C ASP A 102 -10.38 18.77 2.92
N GLU A 103 -10.80 19.79 3.66
CA GLU A 103 -10.42 21.19 3.38
C GLU A 103 -8.90 21.41 3.39
N ASN A 104 -8.18 20.65 4.20
CA ASN A 104 -6.71 20.73 4.35
C ASN A 104 -5.96 19.81 3.37
N GLU A 105 -6.66 19.09 2.50
CA GLU A 105 -6.07 18.19 1.52
C GLU A 105 -5.78 18.90 0.19
N PRO A 106 -4.70 18.53 -0.53
CA PRO A 106 -4.51 18.93 -1.91
C PRO A 106 -5.76 18.68 -2.76
N SER A 107 -6.20 19.69 -3.51
CA SER A 107 -7.39 19.67 -4.38
C SER A 107 -7.29 18.76 -5.61
N THR A 108 -6.28 17.88 -5.66
CA THR A 108 -6.13 16.92 -6.76
C THR A 108 -7.17 15.82 -6.62
N PRO A 109 -7.89 15.41 -7.68
CA PRO A 109 -8.88 14.35 -7.58
C PRO A 109 -8.27 13.03 -7.12
N ILE A 110 -8.98 12.30 -6.26
CA ILE A 110 -8.61 10.94 -5.87
C ILE A 110 -8.73 10.02 -7.09
N ARG A 111 -7.70 9.21 -7.34
CA ARG A 111 -7.58 8.33 -8.50
C ARG A 111 -7.50 6.86 -8.07
N GLY A 112 -7.51 5.97 -9.06
CA GLY A 112 -7.38 4.54 -8.85
C GLY A 112 -8.72 3.84 -8.59
N GLY A 113 -8.64 2.58 -8.16
CA GLY A 113 -9.78 1.68 -8.05
C GLY A 113 -10.51 1.78 -6.70
N VAL A 114 -10.99 2.97 -6.32
CA VAL A 114 -11.79 3.14 -5.09
C VAL A 114 -13.14 2.40 -5.26
N PRO A 115 -13.61 1.62 -4.26
CA PRO A 115 -14.88 0.91 -4.35
C PRO A 115 -16.06 1.88 -4.47
N LYS A 116 -17.14 1.44 -5.13
CA LYS A 116 -18.41 2.18 -5.10
C LYS A 116 -19.04 2.07 -3.71
N PRO A 117 -19.88 3.04 -3.29
CA PRO A 117 -20.65 2.93 -2.05
C PRO A 117 -21.40 1.61 -1.94
N GLY A 118 -21.22 0.91 -0.82
CA GLY A 118 -21.82 -0.40 -0.55
C GLY A 118 -21.17 -1.60 -1.24
N ALA A 119 -20.13 -1.43 -2.06
CA ALA A 119 -19.44 -2.55 -2.71
C ALA A 119 -18.62 -3.41 -1.72
N VAL A 120 -18.12 -2.80 -0.65
CA VAL A 120 -17.44 -3.48 0.47
C VAL A 120 -18.41 -3.55 1.64
N ARG A 121 -18.66 -4.76 2.15
CA ARG A 121 -19.58 -4.98 3.29
C ARG A 121 -18.87 -4.91 4.64
N THR A 122 -17.59 -5.29 4.66
CA THR A 122 -16.76 -5.31 5.86
C THR A 122 -16.52 -3.89 6.37
N LYS A 123 -16.87 -3.65 7.64
CA LYS A 123 -16.51 -2.43 8.34
C LYS A 123 -15.19 -2.65 9.10
N PRO A 124 -14.27 -1.66 9.11
CA PRO A 124 -13.07 -1.76 9.91
C PRO A 124 -13.42 -1.76 11.40
N ASP A 125 -12.72 -2.61 12.16
CA ASP A 125 -12.83 -2.69 13.62
C ASP A 125 -11.97 -1.60 14.30
N VAL A 126 -10.94 -1.10 13.61
CA VAL A 126 -10.01 -0.08 14.11
C VAL A 126 -9.65 0.90 13.00
N LEU A 127 -9.75 2.19 13.31
CA LEU A 127 -9.29 3.29 12.49
C LEU A 127 -7.91 3.73 12.98
N LEU A 128 -6.90 3.57 12.12
CA LEU A 128 -5.51 3.86 12.46
C LEU A 128 -5.14 5.32 12.16
N ARG A 129 -4.23 5.84 12.98
CA ARG A 129 -3.51 7.11 12.82
C ARG A 129 -2.00 6.88 12.74
N ASP A 130 -1.26 7.91 12.33
CA ASP A 130 0.20 7.86 12.30
C ASP A 130 0.77 7.57 13.69
N GLY A 131 1.68 6.61 13.78
CA GLY A 131 2.30 6.20 15.05
C GLY A 131 1.59 5.08 15.81
N ASP A 132 0.38 4.68 15.38
CA ASP A 132 -0.35 3.58 16.02
C ASP A 132 0.37 2.24 15.88
N ARG A 133 -0.05 1.26 16.69
CA ARG A 133 0.53 -0.08 16.74
C ARG A 133 -0.47 -1.16 16.32
N VAL A 134 -0.01 -2.08 15.48
CA VAL A 134 -0.73 -3.32 15.15
C VAL A 134 0.19 -4.52 15.39
N GLY A 135 0.12 -5.10 16.58
CA GLY A 135 1.11 -6.10 17.01
C GLY A 135 2.53 -5.51 17.04
N SER A 136 3.45 -6.12 16.29
CA SER A 136 4.83 -5.64 16.13
C SER A 136 4.98 -4.45 15.16
N LEU A 137 3.93 -4.15 14.39
CA LEU A 137 3.95 -3.14 13.33
C LEU A 137 3.70 -1.74 13.89
N LEU A 138 4.57 -0.81 13.54
CA LEU A 138 4.33 0.63 13.63
C LEU A 138 3.59 1.07 12.36
N ALA A 139 2.40 1.64 12.52
CA ALA A 139 1.65 2.29 11.46
C ALA A 139 2.27 3.64 11.13
N VAL A 140 2.53 3.88 9.85
CA VAL A 140 3.16 5.08 9.34
C VAL A 140 2.28 5.66 8.25
N ALA A 141 1.67 6.82 8.50
CA ALA A 141 0.93 7.56 7.50
C ALA A 141 1.85 7.94 6.35
N THR A 142 1.44 7.58 5.14
CA THR A 142 2.16 7.80 3.89
C THR A 142 1.21 8.31 2.80
N PRO A 143 0.57 9.48 3.00
CA PRO A 143 -0.34 10.06 2.01
C PRO A 143 0.38 10.28 0.68
N GLY A 144 -0.34 10.05 -0.42
CA GLY A 144 0.16 10.36 -1.76
C GLY A 144 -0.42 9.45 -2.83
N HIS A 145 -0.40 8.13 -2.61
CA HIS A 145 -1.11 7.20 -3.50
C HIS A 145 -2.62 7.36 -3.32
N THR A 146 -3.10 7.20 -2.09
CA THR A 146 -4.37 7.73 -1.58
C THR A 146 -4.10 8.72 -0.43
N PRO A 147 -5.07 9.54 -0.01
CA PRO A 147 -4.88 10.44 1.13
C PRO A 147 -4.66 9.72 2.45
N GLY A 148 -5.27 8.55 2.65
CA GLY A 148 -5.11 7.73 3.85
C GLY A 148 -4.14 6.55 3.70
N SER A 149 -3.33 6.50 2.64
CA SER A 149 -2.35 5.44 2.43
C SER A 149 -1.42 5.30 3.63
N MET A 150 -1.16 4.06 4.05
CA MET A 150 -0.25 3.74 5.13
C MET A 150 0.80 2.70 4.76
N SER A 151 1.94 2.83 5.43
CA SER A 151 3.01 1.86 5.46
C SER A 151 3.16 1.27 6.85
N PHE A 152 3.74 0.08 6.96
CA PHE A 152 3.89 -0.63 8.23
C PHE A 152 5.34 -1.07 8.42
N LEU A 153 5.97 -0.60 9.50
CA LEU A 153 7.32 -1.00 9.87
C LEU A 153 7.26 -2.04 10.99
N ASP A 154 7.73 -3.26 10.72
CA ASP A 154 7.97 -4.24 11.78
C ASP A 154 9.15 -3.80 12.63
N THR A 155 8.86 -3.40 13.87
CA THR A 155 9.87 -2.86 14.79
C THR A 155 10.89 -3.88 15.28
N ARG A 156 10.65 -5.18 15.07
CA ARG A 156 11.56 -6.26 15.50
C ARG A 156 12.77 -6.39 14.58
N ASN A 157 12.58 -6.15 13.28
CA ASN A 157 13.61 -6.39 12.26
C ASN A 157 13.73 -5.28 11.20
N ARG A 158 12.91 -4.23 11.30
CA ARG A 158 12.87 -3.08 10.38
C ARG A 158 12.43 -3.45 8.96
N ALA A 159 11.63 -4.51 8.80
CA ALA A 159 10.94 -4.78 7.56
C ALA A 159 9.83 -3.75 7.34
N LEU A 160 9.88 -3.03 6.22
CA LEU A 160 8.92 -2.00 5.87
C LEU A 160 8.01 -2.52 4.74
N ILE A 161 6.72 -2.63 5.02
CA ILE A 161 5.68 -2.87 4.03
C ILE A 161 5.11 -1.50 3.62
N ALA A 162 5.55 -0.99 2.48
CA ALA A 162 5.27 0.37 2.02
C ALA A 162 3.94 0.53 1.25
N GLY A 163 3.19 -0.57 1.06
CA GLY A 163 2.03 -0.56 0.16
C GLY A 163 2.41 0.01 -1.20
N ASP A 164 1.60 0.95 -1.68
CA ASP A 164 1.79 1.65 -2.95
C ASP A 164 2.46 3.03 -2.83
N ALA A 165 3.03 3.35 -1.66
CA ALA A 165 3.94 4.49 -1.52
C ALA A 165 5.20 4.30 -2.40
N MET A 166 5.60 3.04 -2.61
CA MET A 166 6.68 2.66 -3.53
C MET A 166 6.32 1.42 -4.33
N GLN A 167 6.96 1.25 -5.50
CA GLN A 167 6.96 0.00 -6.27
C GLN A 167 8.38 -0.50 -6.50
N THR A 168 8.54 -1.80 -6.78
CA THR A 168 9.79 -2.38 -7.30
C THR A 168 9.59 -3.11 -8.64
N ARG A 169 8.34 -3.25 -9.10
CA ARG A 169 8.02 -3.76 -10.42
C ARG A 169 8.40 -2.74 -11.49
N GLY A 170 9.18 -3.15 -12.48
CA GLY A 170 9.65 -2.26 -13.55
C GLY A 170 10.71 -1.23 -13.11
N GLY A 171 11.21 -1.35 -11.88
CA GLY A 171 12.16 -0.42 -11.26
C GLY A 171 11.67 0.02 -9.88
N VAL A 172 12.59 0.50 -9.04
CA VAL A 172 12.25 1.12 -7.75
C VAL A 172 11.75 2.53 -8.02
N ALA A 173 10.56 2.87 -7.52
CA ALA A 173 9.93 4.16 -7.76
C ALA A 173 9.06 4.58 -6.58
N VAL A 174 8.98 5.90 -6.34
CA VAL A 174 7.93 6.52 -5.53
C VAL A 174 6.62 6.51 -6.31
N SER A 175 5.49 6.38 -5.62
CA SER A 175 4.17 6.58 -6.22
C SER A 175 4.12 7.89 -7.04
N GLY A 176 3.53 7.84 -8.23
CA GLY A 176 3.45 8.98 -9.15
C GLY A 176 4.58 9.07 -10.16
N GLN A 177 5.67 8.30 -9.97
CA GLN A 177 6.73 8.16 -10.97
C GLN A 177 6.38 7.10 -12.01
N VAL A 178 6.33 7.49 -13.28
CA VAL A 178 6.01 6.57 -14.38
C VAL A 178 7.20 5.65 -14.63
N LYS A 179 7.00 4.33 -14.53
CA LYS A 179 7.93 3.31 -15.03
C LYS A 179 7.31 2.68 -16.30
N PRO A 180 7.98 2.71 -17.48
CA PRO A 180 7.39 2.26 -18.74
C PRO A 180 6.83 0.84 -18.72
N TRP A 181 7.52 -0.06 -18.02
CA TRP A 181 7.13 -1.47 -17.91
C TRP A 181 6.06 -1.75 -16.85
N PHE A 182 5.69 -0.75 -16.05
CA PHE A 182 4.64 -0.85 -15.02
C PHE A 182 4.14 0.54 -14.57
N PRO A 183 3.32 1.24 -15.37
CA PRO A 183 2.92 2.62 -15.11
C PRO A 183 1.71 2.77 -14.15
N PHE A 184 1.07 1.67 -13.75
CA PHE A 184 -0.22 1.71 -13.07
C PHE A 184 -0.25 2.48 -11.73
N PRO A 185 0.71 2.28 -10.79
CA PRO A 185 0.68 3.00 -9.52
C PRO A 185 0.80 4.52 -9.72
N ALA A 186 1.58 4.95 -10.72
CA ALA A 186 1.73 6.36 -11.06
C ALA A 186 0.44 7.00 -11.59
N MET A 187 -0.38 6.25 -12.33
CA MET A 187 -1.67 6.75 -12.85
C MET A 187 -2.73 6.86 -11.76
N ALA A 188 -2.65 6.01 -10.73
CA ALA A 188 -3.56 5.98 -9.58
C ALA A 188 -3.15 6.92 -8.44
N THR A 189 -1.98 7.55 -8.52
CA THR A 189 -1.48 8.45 -7.47
C THR A 189 -2.33 9.71 -7.35
N TRP A 190 -2.84 9.96 -6.15
CA TRP A 190 -3.60 11.15 -5.80
C TRP A 190 -2.73 12.42 -5.78
N ASN A 191 -1.60 12.42 -5.08
CA ASN A 191 -0.72 13.58 -4.96
C ASN A 191 0.77 13.20 -4.95
N LYS A 192 1.50 13.65 -5.96
CA LYS A 192 2.93 13.34 -6.16
C LYS A 192 3.85 13.95 -5.10
N GLN A 193 3.56 15.17 -4.65
CA GLN A 193 4.38 15.84 -3.64
C GLN A 193 4.24 15.13 -2.29
N ALA A 194 3.01 14.85 -1.87
CA ALA A 194 2.74 14.06 -0.67
C ALA A 194 3.39 12.67 -0.75
N ALA A 195 3.32 12.00 -1.91
CA ALA A 195 3.99 10.71 -2.11
C ALA A 195 5.51 10.80 -1.93
N LEU A 196 6.15 11.85 -2.45
CA LEU A 196 7.58 12.09 -2.28
C LEU A 196 7.94 12.35 -0.82
N ASP A 197 7.19 13.20 -0.13
CA ASP A 197 7.42 13.53 1.28
C ASP A 197 7.22 12.29 2.18
N SER A 198 6.23 11.46 1.86
CA SER A 198 6.02 10.16 2.50
C SER A 198 7.23 9.24 2.34
N VAL A 199 7.81 9.11 1.14
CA VAL A 199 8.98 8.24 0.95
C VAL A 199 10.24 8.81 1.60
N ARG A 200 10.40 10.14 1.67
CA ARG A 200 11.46 10.77 2.49
C ARG A 200 11.32 10.38 3.96
N LYS A 201 10.11 10.48 4.53
CA LYS A 201 9.82 10.02 5.89
C LYS A 201 10.15 8.53 6.07
N LEU A 202 9.79 7.67 5.11
CA LEU A 202 10.10 6.24 5.15
C LEU A 202 11.60 5.94 5.09
N LYS A 203 12.40 6.72 4.35
CA LYS A 203 13.87 6.59 4.29
C LYS A 203 14.48 6.76 5.68
N GLU A 204 14.02 7.74 6.46
CA GLU A 204 14.51 8.01 7.81
C GLU A 204 14.24 6.86 8.80
N LEU A 205 13.26 6.01 8.50
CA LEU A 205 13.02 4.76 9.23
C LEU A 205 14.05 3.67 8.90
N ARG A 206 15.11 3.95 8.13
CA ARG A 206 16.25 3.06 7.79
C ARG A 206 15.82 1.57 7.67
N PRO A 207 14.91 1.24 6.74
CA PRO A 207 14.38 -0.11 6.63
C PRO A 207 15.48 -1.11 6.21
N SER A 208 15.46 -2.32 6.77
CA SER A 208 16.37 -3.41 6.39
C SER A 208 15.84 -4.20 5.18
N LEU A 209 14.52 -4.18 5.00
CA LEU A 209 13.77 -4.83 3.93
C LEU A 209 12.66 -3.88 3.46
N LEU A 210 12.51 -3.72 2.15
CA LEU A 210 11.40 -3.00 1.52
C LEU A 210 10.47 -3.99 0.84
N ALA A 211 9.23 -4.05 1.31
CA ALA A 211 8.08 -4.73 0.72
C ALA A 211 7.12 -3.68 0.13
N VAL A 212 6.46 -4.01 -0.99
CA VAL A 212 5.68 -3.07 -1.81
C VAL A 212 4.45 -3.76 -2.38
N GLY A 213 3.39 -3.03 -2.71
CA GLY A 213 2.18 -3.59 -3.34
C GLY A 213 2.48 -4.27 -4.67
N HIS A 214 3.46 -3.76 -5.42
CA HIS A 214 3.84 -4.28 -6.74
C HIS A 214 5.35 -4.48 -6.92
N GLY A 215 5.76 -5.75 -7.07
CA GLY A 215 7.15 -6.14 -7.32
C GLY A 215 7.66 -7.17 -6.33
N ARG A 216 8.99 -7.29 -6.18
CA ARG A 216 9.63 -8.20 -5.20
C ARG A 216 10.08 -7.41 -3.97
N MET A 217 10.17 -8.08 -2.82
CA MET A 217 10.87 -7.51 -1.68
C MET A 217 12.34 -7.21 -2.03
N LEU A 218 12.87 -6.12 -1.47
CA LEU A 218 14.24 -5.65 -1.68
C LEU A 218 14.96 -5.55 -0.34
N LYS A 219 16.04 -6.31 -0.17
CA LYS A 219 16.94 -6.23 0.99
C LYS A 219 17.85 -5.02 0.87
N ASN A 220 18.27 -4.45 2.00
CA ASN A 220 19.18 -3.31 2.09
C ASN A 220 18.78 -2.16 1.14
N PRO A 221 17.52 -1.68 1.22
CA PRO A 221 16.93 -0.83 0.19
C PRO A 221 17.45 0.62 0.19
N ALA A 222 18.31 1.02 1.12
CA ALA A 222 18.69 2.42 1.35
C ALA A 222 19.11 3.17 0.07
N GLN A 223 20.08 2.64 -0.69
CA GLN A 223 20.56 3.26 -1.92
C GLN A 223 19.49 3.27 -3.03
N ALA A 224 18.59 2.28 -3.04
CA ALA A 224 17.51 2.23 -4.02
C ALA A 224 16.41 3.24 -3.71
N ILE A 225 16.05 3.41 -2.43
CA ILE A 225 15.11 4.44 -1.97
C ILE A 225 15.66 5.83 -2.27
N GLU A 226 16.94 6.08 -1.97
CA GLU A 226 17.58 7.37 -2.25
C GLU A 226 17.59 7.72 -3.74
N ARG A 227 17.92 6.74 -4.60
CA ARG A 227 17.83 6.94 -6.06
C ARG A 227 16.41 7.23 -6.51
N ALA A 228 15.42 6.51 -5.99
CA ALA A 228 14.02 6.74 -6.34
C ALA A 228 13.52 8.13 -5.88
N ILE A 229 13.95 8.62 -4.71
CA ILE A 229 13.66 9.99 -4.24
C ILE A 229 14.25 11.01 -5.20
N ALA A 230 15.55 10.89 -5.53
CA ALA A 230 16.23 11.82 -6.43
C ALA A 230 15.62 11.82 -7.85
N GLU A 231 15.18 10.66 -8.35
CA GLU A 231 14.45 10.56 -9.62
C GLU A 231 13.09 11.26 -9.56
N ALA A 232 12.31 11.08 -8.47
CA ALA A 232 11.05 11.79 -8.29
C ALA A 232 11.24 13.31 -8.23
N GLU A 233 12.24 13.79 -7.50
CA GLU A 233 12.52 15.21 -7.32
C GLU A 233 12.75 15.93 -8.66
N ARG A 234 13.53 15.32 -9.56
CA ARG A 234 13.74 15.84 -10.92
C ARG A 234 12.43 15.87 -11.70
N HIS A 235 11.76 14.74 -11.82
CA HIS A 235 10.59 14.61 -12.70
C HIS A 235 9.32 15.31 -12.20
N PHE A 236 9.15 15.48 -10.89
CA PHE A 236 8.00 16.16 -10.32
C PHE A 236 8.15 17.69 -10.40
N THR A 237 9.39 18.18 -10.39
CA THR A 237 9.70 19.61 -10.53
C THR A 237 9.63 20.07 -11.98
N GLU A 238 10.19 19.30 -12.93
CA GLU A 238 10.19 19.63 -14.36
C GLU A 238 8.77 19.76 -14.96
N LYS A 239 7.78 19.04 -14.42
CA LYS A 239 6.38 19.13 -14.87
C LYS A 239 5.59 20.31 -14.30
N ARG A 240 6.15 21.06 -13.35
CA ARG A 240 5.55 22.34 -12.89
C ARG A 240 5.88 23.52 -13.79
N SER A 241 6.89 23.41 -14.65
CA SER A 241 7.41 24.49 -15.49
C SER A 241 6.89 24.52 -16.94
N GLU A 242 5.96 23.65 -17.34
CA GLU A 242 5.30 23.80 -18.66
C GLU A 242 4.21 24.89 -18.59
N PRO A 243 4.34 26.02 -19.32
CA PRO A 243 3.29 27.01 -19.38
C PRO A 243 2.09 26.43 -20.12
N THR A 244 0.90 26.59 -19.53
CA THR A 244 -0.36 26.38 -20.24
C THR A 244 -0.42 27.40 -21.37
N HIS A 245 -0.15 26.98 -22.61
CA HIS A 245 -0.48 27.79 -23.77
C HIS A 245 -2.01 27.86 -23.87
N ALA A 246 -2.59 28.85 -23.22
CA ALA A 246 -3.93 29.32 -23.53
C ALA A 246 -3.90 29.84 -24.98
N SER A 247 -4.40 29.04 -25.91
CA SER A 247 -4.67 29.50 -27.26
C SER A 247 -5.86 30.45 -27.23
N ASN A 248 -5.57 31.74 -27.09
CA ASN A 248 -6.48 32.78 -27.52
C ASN A 248 -6.55 32.76 -29.05
N ARG A 249 -7.71 32.38 -29.60
CA ARG A 249 -8.22 32.80 -30.91
C ARG A 249 -9.71 33.04 -30.67
N SER A 250 -10.08 34.29 -30.37
CA SER A 250 -10.54 35.32 -31.32
C SER A 250 -11.81 34.92 -32.03
#